data_AF-A0A9R1XQV3-F1
#
_entry.id   AF-A0A9R1XQV3-F1
#
_cell.length_a   1.000
_cell.length_b   1.000
_cell.length_c   1.000
_cell.angle_alpha   90.00
_cell.angle_beta   90.00
_cell.angle_gamma   90.00
#
_symmetry.space_group_name_H-M   'P 1'
#
loop_
_entity.id
_entity.type
_entity.pdbx_description
1 polymer ?
#
loop_
_entity_poly.entity_id
_entity_poly.type
_entity_poly.pdbx_seq_one_letter_code
_entity_poly.pdbx_strand_id
1 'polypeptide(L)'
;MFTKLKPDAIFSLTLSYIEKSLLIYGPSLKKIPKILYPDHRYIQESYNMLIQDELNYDLPILEVEHQDLHSKLIVEKKMFMTPL
;
A
#
# COMPACT_ATOMS: atom_id res chain seq x y z
N MET A 1 -10.19 2.70 -1.06
CA MET A 1 -9.63 3.96 -1.61
C MET A 1 -8.11 3.85 -1.59
N PHE A 2 -7.44 3.67 -2.74
CA PHE A 2 -5.97 3.59 -2.77
C PHE A 2 -5.38 4.99 -2.64
N THR A 3 -4.95 5.37 -1.44
CA THR A 3 -4.23 6.63 -1.20
C THR A 3 -2.87 6.56 -1.91
N LYS A 4 -2.76 7.21 -3.06
CA LYS A 4 -1.52 7.27 -3.83
C LYS A 4 -0.50 8.08 -3.03
N LEU A 5 0.46 7.40 -2.41
CA LEU A 5 1.55 8.03 -1.66
C LEU A 5 2.31 9.03 -2.55
N LYS A 6 2.73 10.15 -1.96
CA LYS A 6 3.57 11.13 -2.66
C LYS A 6 4.93 10.50 -3.02
N PRO A 7 5.57 10.91 -4.12
CA PRO A 7 6.88 10.38 -4.51
C PRO A 7 7.94 10.43 -3.39
N ASP A 8 7.98 11.50 -2.61
CA ASP A 8 8.93 11.67 -1.50
C ASP A 8 8.68 10.66 -0.36
N ALA A 9 7.43 10.33 -0.11
CA ALA A 9 7.04 9.32 0.86
C ALA A 9 7.46 7.93 0.37
N ILE A 10 7.20 7.61 -0.91
CA ILE A 10 7.63 6.35 -1.54
C ILE A 10 9.16 6.21 -1.46
N PHE A 11 9.90 7.27 -1.78
CA PHE A 11 11.35 7.29 -1.73
C PHE A 11 11.88 7.05 -0.30
N SER A 12 11.33 7.77 0.68
CA SER A 12 11.76 7.63 2.08
C SER A 12 11.43 6.25 2.65
N LEU A 13 10.27 5.68 2.32
CA LEU A 13 9.89 4.32 2.71
C LEU A 13 10.79 3.27 2.07
N THR A 14 11.15 3.46 0.81
CA THR A 14 12.06 2.57 0.09
C THR A 14 13.44 2.57 0.74
N LEU A 15 13.99 3.74 1.06
CA LEU A 15 15.26 3.84 1.78
C LEU A 15 15.17 3.20 3.17
N SER A 16 14.04 3.34 3.87
CA SER A 16 13.85 2.71 5.18
C SER A 16 13.86 1.18 5.07
N TYR A 17 13.29 0.64 4.00
CA TYR A 17 13.29 -0.80 3.75
C TYR A 17 14.69 -1.30 3.41
N ILE A 18 15.42 -0.56 2.57
CA ILE A 18 16.83 -0.86 2.25
C ILE A 18 17.70 -0.82 3.50
N GLU A 19 17.56 0.20 4.36
CA GLU A 19 18.28 0.28 5.63
C GLU A 19 18.02 -0.95 6.51
N LYS A 20 16.75 -1.36 6.64
CA LYS A 20 16.38 -2.55 7.40
C LYS A 20 17.03 -3.81 6.82
N SER A 21 17.03 -3.96 5.49
CA SER A 21 17.68 -5.08 4.82
C SER A 21 19.20 -5.08 4.99
N LEU A 22 19.85 -3.92 4.92
CA LEU A 22 21.30 -3.79 5.12
C LEU A 22 21.68 -4.11 6.57
N LEU A 23 20.93 -3.61 7.54
CA LEU A 23 21.23 -3.83 8.96
C LEU A 23 21.23 -5.31 9.35
N ILE A 24 20.44 -6.17 8.67
CA ILE A 24 20.47 -7.63 8.86
C ILE A 24 21.86 -8.22 8.61
N TYR A 25 22.62 -7.62 7.69
CA TYR A 25 23.97 -8.07 7.32
C TYR A 25 25.09 -7.23 7.95
N GLY A 26 24.76 -6.22 8.76
CA GLY A 26 25.71 -5.31 9.43
C GLY A 26 26.03 -3.96 8.76
N PRO A 27 25.90 -3.73 7.44
CA PRO A 27 26.04 -2.40 6.87
C PRO A 27 24.82 -1.52 7.15
N SER A 28 25.00 -0.21 6.97
CA SER A 28 23.94 0.81 7.03
C SER A 28 24.14 1.76 5.86
N LEU A 29 23.06 2.33 5.34
CA LEU A 29 23.06 3.42 4.39
C LEU A 29 23.95 4.59 4.84
N LYS A 30 24.10 4.81 6.16
CA LYS A 30 24.99 5.84 6.72
C LYS A 30 26.46 5.66 6.31
N LYS A 31 26.86 4.43 5.95
CA LYS A 31 28.23 4.11 5.51
C LYS A 31 28.41 4.28 4.00
N ILE A 32 27.35 4.53 3.24
CA ILE A 32 27.40 4.72 1.78
C ILE A 32 27.47 6.23 1.49
N PRO A 33 28.57 6.72 0.88
CA PRO A 33 28.70 8.14 0.61
C PRO A 33 27.67 8.62 -0.42
N LYS A 34 27.17 9.85 -0.22
CA LYS A 34 26.21 10.55 -1.11
C LYS A 34 24.81 9.94 -1.19
N ILE A 35 24.47 8.94 -0.38
CA ILE A 35 23.09 8.45 -0.30
C ILE A 35 22.28 9.32 0.67
N LEU A 36 21.03 9.60 0.31
CA LEU A 36 20.09 10.26 1.22
C LEU A 36 19.62 9.23 2.26
N TYR A 37 19.40 9.69 3.51
CA TYR A 37 18.84 8.86 4.56
C TYR A 37 17.31 9.02 4.60
N PRO A 38 16.55 7.98 5.01
CA PRO A 38 15.10 8.07 5.12
C PRO A 38 14.65 9.26 5.98
N ASP A 39 13.65 10.01 5.51
CA ASP A 39 12.97 10.98 6.36
C ASP A 39 11.96 10.25 7.25
N HIS A 40 12.21 10.29 8.55
CA HIS A 40 11.42 9.59 9.55
C HIS A 40 9.96 10.06 9.64
N ARG A 41 9.64 11.27 9.17
CA ARG A 41 8.25 11.78 9.16
C ARG A 41 7.36 10.93 8.27
N TYR A 42 7.81 10.62 7.06
CA TYR A 42 7.05 9.77 6.12
C TYR A 42 6.93 8.33 6.60
N ILE A 43 7.92 7.83 7.34
CA ILE A 43 7.86 6.50 7.95
C ILE A 43 6.74 6.48 9.01
N GLN A 44 6.74 7.44 9.93
CA GLN A 44 5.74 7.54 10.98
C GLN A 44 4.32 7.78 10.42
N GLU A 45 4.18 8.67 9.44
CA GLU A 45 2.91 8.91 8.74
C GLU A 45 2.38 7.64 8.06
N SER A 46 3.25 6.84 7.44
CA SER A 46 2.85 5.58 6.80
C SER A 46 2.35 4.55 7.80
N TYR A 47 2.99 4.42 8.97
CA TYR A 47 2.52 3.53 10.03
C TYR A 47 1.18 3.99 10.59
N ASN A 48 1.02 5.29 10.78
CA ASN A 48 -0.25 5.87 11.21
C ASN A 48 -1.36 5.63 10.19
N MET A 49 -1.06 5.73 8.89
CA MET A 49 -2.03 5.44 7.83
C MET A 49 -2.51 3.99 7.89
N LEU A 50 -1.63 3.01 8.05
CA LEU A 50 -2.02 1.61 8.17
C LEU A 50 -2.90 1.35 9.41
N ILE A 51 -2.59 1.99 10.54
CA ILE A 51 -3.41 1.90 11.75
C ILE A 51 -4.79 2.52 11.51
N GLN A 52 -4.85 3.66 10.83
CA GLN A 52 -6.11 4.30 10.50
C GLN A 52 -6.93 3.46 9.51
N ASP A 53 -6.30 2.87 8.50
CA ASP A 53 -6.98 1.98 7.55
C ASP A 53 -7.58 0.77 8.26
N GLU A 54 -6.85 0.17 9.21
CA GLU A 54 -7.34 -0.93 10.05
C GLU A 54 -8.48 -0.50 10.97
N LEU A 55 -8.34 0.63 11.67
CA LEU A 55 -9.37 1.14 12.59
C LEU A 55 -10.66 1.54 11.87
N ASN A 56 -10.56 2.01 10.63
CA ASN A 56 -11.69 2.38 9.79
C ASN A 56 -12.15 1.22 8.90
N TYR A 57 -11.64 0.01 9.10
CA TYR A 57 -12.02 -1.16 8.32
C TYR A 57 -13.46 -1.61 8.67
N ASP A 58 -14.40 -1.25 7.81
CA ASP A 58 -15.82 -1.58 7.96
C ASP A 58 -16.17 -2.82 7.12
N LEU A 59 -16.21 -3.98 7.80
CA LEU A 59 -16.58 -5.27 7.20
C LEU A 59 -17.96 -5.24 6.50
N PRO A 60 -19.03 -4.74 7.14
CA PRO A 60 -20.32 -4.58 6.49
C PRO A 60 -20.28 -3.82 5.17
N ILE A 61 -19.59 -2.68 5.11
CA ILE A 61 -19.46 -1.90 3.87
C ILE A 61 -18.70 -2.71 2.81
N LEU A 62 -17.63 -3.41 3.20
CA LEU A 62 -16.85 -4.23 2.28
C LEU A 62 -17.66 -5.40 1.71
N GLU A 63 -18.51 -6.04 2.51
CA GLU A 63 -19.41 -7.10 2.04
C GLU A 63 -20.40 -6.57 1.01
N VAL A 64 -20.96 -5.38 1.23
CA VAL A 64 -21.86 -4.72 0.26
C VAL A 64 -21.12 -4.40 -1.04
N GLU A 65 -19.92 -3.80 -0.97
CA GLU A 65 -19.11 -3.53 -2.16
C GLU A 65 -18.73 -4.82 -2.91
N HIS A 66 -18.39 -5.88 -2.18
CA HIS A 66 -18.09 -7.19 -2.74
C HIS A 66 -19.29 -7.77 -3.49
N GLN A 67 -20.48 -7.75 -2.89
CA GLN A 67 -21.70 -8.25 -3.53
C GLN A 67 -22.07 -7.45 -4.78
N ASP A 68 -21.92 -6.13 -4.75
CA ASP A 68 -22.16 -5.26 -5.91
C ASP A 68 -21.21 -5.57 -7.07
N LEU A 69 -19.91 -5.65 -6.79
CA LEU A 69 -18.89 -6.01 -7.79
C LEU A 69 -19.12 -7.42 -8.35
N HIS A 70 -19.42 -8.39 -7.48
CA HIS A 70 -19.69 -9.76 -7.89
C HIS A 70 -20.95 -9.85 -8.78
N SER A 71 -21.98 -9.08 -8.46
CA SER A 71 -23.21 -9.00 -9.27
C SER A 71 -22.93 -8.41 -10.65
N LYS A 72 -22.13 -7.34 -10.73
CA LYS A 72 -21.69 -6.75 -12.01
C LYS A 72 -20.90 -7.75 -12.87
N LEU A 73 -19.96 -8.48 -12.26
CA LEU A 73 -19.20 -9.55 -12.92
C LEU A 73 -20.10 -10.66 -13.48
N ILE A 74 -21.12 -11.08 -12.73
CA ILE A 74 -22.10 -12.08 -13.21
C ILE A 74 -22.86 -11.54 -14.42
N VAL A 75 -23.30 -10.28 -14.38
CA VAL A 75 -24.02 -9.64 -15.48
C VAL A 75 -23.15 -9.57 -16.74
N GLU A 76 -21.91 -9.08 -16.61
CA GLU A 76 -20.96 -9.05 -17.73
C GLU A 76 -20.73 -10.44 -18.31
N LYS A 77 -20.44 -11.44 -17.47
CA LYS A 77 -20.25 -12.82 -17.89
C LYS A 77 -21.47 -13.36 -18.64
N LYS A 78 -22.69 -13.04 -18.21
CA LYS A 78 -23.92 -13.44 -18.91
C LYS A 78 -24.06 -12.76 -20.27
N MET A 79 -23.75 -11.46 -20.38
CA MET A 79 -23.76 -10.77 -21.68
C MET A 79 -22.77 -11.39 -22.67
N PHE A 80 -21.61 -11.84 -22.20
CA PHE A 80 -20.61 -12.52 -23.04
C PHE A 80 -20.97 -13.98 -23.37
N MET A 81 -21.92 -14.61 -22.67
CA MET A 81 -22.27 -16.04 -22.83
C MET A 81 -23.63 -16.28 -23.51
N THR A 82 -24.42 -15.26 -23.81
CA THR A 82 -25.59 -15.38 -24.71
C THR A 82 -25.15 -15.24 -26.17
N PRO A 83 -25.25 -16.29 -27.01
CA PRO A 83 -25.06 -16.14 -28.45
C PRO A 83 -26.26 -15.41 -29.07
N LEU A 84 -26.01 -14.67 -30.17
CA LEU A 84 -27.03 -14.04 -31.03
C LEU A 84 -28.09 -15.03 -31.51
#